data_AF-A0A920L5L9-F1
#
_entry.id   AF-A0A920L5L9-F1
#
_cell.length_a   1.000
_cell.length_b   1.000
_cell.length_c   1.000
_cell.angle_alpha   90.00
_cell.angle_beta   90.00
_cell.angle_gamma   90.00
#
_symmetry.space_group_name_H-M   'P 1'
#
loop_
_entity.id
_entity.type
_entity.pdbx_description
1 polymer ?
#
loop_
_entity_poly.entity_id
_entity_poly.type
_entity_poly.pdbx_seq_one_letter_code
_entity_poly.pdbx_strand_id
1 'polypeptide(L)' 'MELAFADAGVTYMVADWTHYDAAIGEFVRQHGRNGIPLYVLYAGDLQTQPKILPQLLTRSIMMDALATVRR' A
#
# COMPACT_ATOMS: atom_id res chain seq x y z
N MET A 1 -6.22 -13.46 2.07
CA MET A 1 -6.04 -12.15 1.38
C MET A 1 -5.03 -12.27 0.27
N GLU A 2 -3.95 -13.03 0.42
CA GLU A 2 -2.95 -13.23 -0.65
C GLU A 2 -3.56 -13.68 -1.99
N LEU A 3 -4.54 -14.60 -1.96
CA LEU A 3 -5.30 -14.98 -3.16
C LEU A 3 -6.01 -13.79 -3.82
N ALA A 4 -6.60 -12.87 -3.04
CA ALA A 4 -7.29 -11.71 -3.61
C ALA A 4 -6.32 -10.69 -4.25
N PHE A 5 -5.09 -10.57 -3.71
CA PHE A 5 -4.05 -9.76 -4.35
C PHE A 5 -3.59 -10.40 -5.66
N ALA A 6 -3.30 -11.71 -5.65
CA ALA A 6 -2.90 -12.45 -6.84
C ALA A 6 -4.00 -12.40 -7.93
N ASP A 7 -5.26 -12.60 -7.56
CA ASP A 7 -6.41 -12.52 -8.47
C ASP A 7 -6.56 -11.12 -9.08
N ALA A 8 -6.25 -10.07 -8.31
CA ALA A 8 -6.24 -8.70 -8.80
C ALA A 8 -4.97 -8.35 -9.62
N GLY A 9 -3.99 -9.25 -9.71
CA GLY A 9 -2.69 -8.96 -10.35
C GLY A 9 -1.80 -8.03 -9.53
N VAL A 10 -2.01 -7.97 -8.21
CA VAL A 10 -1.27 -7.10 -7.29
C VAL A 10 -0.19 -7.89 -6.56
N THR A 11 1.04 -7.40 -6.62
CA THR A 11 2.15 -7.90 -5.78
C THR A 11 2.03 -7.31 -4.37
N TYR A 12 1.89 -8.18 -3.37
CA TYR A 12 1.86 -7.77 -1.98
C TYR A 12 3.29 -7.62 -1.43
N MET A 13 3.58 -6.47 -0.82
CA MET A 13 4.88 -6.16 -0.21
C MET A 13 4.67 -5.64 1.20
N VAL A 14 5.56 -6.04 2.12
CA VAL A 14 5.54 -5.60 3.52
C VAL A 14 6.92 -5.08 3.88
N ALA A 15 6.96 -3.88 4.46
CA ALA A 15 8.14 -3.33 5.11
C ALA A 15 7.94 -3.44 6.63
N ASP A 16 8.74 -4.26 7.29
CA ASP A 16 8.66 -4.49 8.73
C ASP A 16 9.42 -3.40 9.50
N TRP A 17 8.71 -2.66 10.37
CA TRP A 17 9.27 -1.60 11.21
C TRP A 17 9.50 -2.07 12.66
N THR A 18 9.45 -3.37 12.95
CA THR A 18 9.64 -3.85 14.34
C THR A 18 10.96 -3.32 14.94
N HIS A 19 11.98 -3.15 14.11
CA HIS A 19 13.17 -2.36 14.41
C HIS A 19 13.21 -1.12 13.53
N TYR A 20 13.69 -0.01 14.08
CA TYR A 20 13.81 1.24 13.32
C TYR A 20 14.68 1.05 12.07
N ASP A 21 14.16 1.48 10.94
CA ASP A 21 14.87 1.54 9.66
C ASP A 21 14.72 2.94 9.06
N ALA A 22 15.86 3.61 8.83
CA ALA A 22 15.89 4.96 8.29
C ALA A 22 15.31 5.07 6.87
N ALA A 23 15.45 4.01 6.05
CA ALA A 23 14.93 3.97 4.69
C ALA A 23 13.40 3.87 4.69
N ILE A 24 12.82 3.06 5.57
CA ILE A 24 11.36 3.03 5.74
C ILE A 24 10.88 4.39 6.25
N GLY A 25 11.65 5.05 7.13
CA GLY A 25 11.26 6.35 7.70
C GLY A 25 11.20 7.46 6.65
N GLU A 26 12.18 7.47 5.77
CA GLU A 26 12.20 8.35 4.62
C GLU A 26 11.03 8.05 3.65
N PHE A 27 10.76 6.78 3.36
CA PHE A 27 9.63 6.39 2.54
C PHE A 27 8.28 6.88 3.11
N VAL A 28 8.08 6.74 4.42
CA VAL A 28 6.87 7.23 5.11
C VAL A 28 6.75 8.76 5.00
N ARG A 29 7.86 9.50 5.17
CA ARG A 29 7.88 10.97 5.01
C ARG A 29 7.57 11.41 3.58
N GLN A 30 8.11 10.72 2.57
CA GLN A 30 7.84 11.02 1.16
C GLN A 30 6.35 10.94 0.81
N HIS A 31 5.60 10.10 1.53
CA HIS A 31 4.15 9.97 1.41
C HIS A 31 3.37 10.97 2.30
N GLY A 32 4.05 11.97 2.88
CA GLY A 32 3.44 13.00 3.73
C GLY A 32 2.91 12.47 5.06
N ARG A 33 3.55 11.42 5.60
CA ARG A 33 3.19 10.81 6.88
C ARG A 33 4.34 10.93 7.89
N ASN A 34 3.98 10.98 9.17
CA ASN A 34 4.91 11.09 10.29
C ASN A 34 5.08 9.78 11.09
N GLY A 35 4.52 8.68 10.60
CA GLY A 35 4.56 7.39 11.28
C GLY A 35 3.82 6.30 10.53
N ILE A 36 3.93 5.08 11.07
CA ILE A 36 3.23 3.88 10.63
C ILE A 36 1.90 3.71 11.39
N PRO A 37 0.92 2.95 10.87
CA PRO A 37 0.92 2.20 9.61
C PRO A 37 0.76 3.09 8.37
N LEU A 38 1.40 2.69 7.27
CA LEU A 38 1.24 3.28 5.94
C LEU A 38 0.90 2.16 4.95
N TYR A 39 -0.20 2.34 4.22
CA TYR A 39 -0.64 1.44 3.15
C TYR A 39 -0.69 2.22 1.84
N VAL A 40 0.00 1.71 0.82
CA VAL A 40 0.10 2.37 -0.49
C VAL A 40 -0.19 1.34 -1.58
N LEU A 41 -1.11 1.68 -2.49
CA LEU A 41 -1.39 0.91 -3.69
C LEU A 41 -0.80 1.64 -4.89
N TYR A 42 0.15 0.97 -5.56
CA TYR A 42 0.74 1.43 -6.81
C TYR A 42 -0.03 0.83 -7.98
N ALA A 43 -0.33 1.66 -8.99
CA ALA A 43 -0.86 1.15 -10.25
C ALA A 43 0.26 0.52 -11.07
N GLY A 44 -0.09 -0.32 -12.05
CA GLY A 44 0.87 -0.87 -13.02
C GLY A 44 1.49 0.21 -13.92
N ASP A 45 0.79 1.34 -14.09
CA ASP A 45 1.33 2.53 -14.77
C ASP A 45 2.08 3.43 -13.78
N LEU A 46 3.39 3.59 -14.00
CA LEU A 46 4.29 4.40 -13.19
C LEU A 46 4.00 5.90 -13.23
N GLN A 47 3.21 6.38 -14.21
CA GLN A 47 2.79 7.78 -14.28
C GLN A 47 1.57 8.06 -13.38
N THR A 48 0.88 7.02 -12.92
CA THR A 48 -0.26 7.16 -12.03
C THR A 48 0.23 7.36 -10.60
N GLN A 49 -0.29 8.39 -9.93
CA GLN A 49 0.06 8.64 -8.53
C GLN A 49 -0.39 7.47 -7.64
N PRO A 50 0.45 7.04 -6.69
CA PRO A 50 0.09 5.98 -5.78
C PRO A 50 -1.09 6.38 -4.89
N LYS A 51 -1.99 5.43 -4.66
CA LYS A 51 -3.15 5.62 -3.79
C LYS A 51 -2.76 5.28 -2.35
N ILE A 52 -2.75 6.28 -1.47
CA ILE A 52 -2.58 6.07 -0.04
C ILE A 52 -3.93 5.62 0.55
N LEU A 53 -3.95 4.48 1.24
CA LEU A 53 -5.16 3.97 1.89
C LEU A 53 -5.30 4.52 3.33
N PRO A 54 -6.51 4.50 3.90
CA PRO A 54 -6.74 4.87 5.30
C PRO A 54 -5.90 4.04 6.29
N GLN A 55 -5.50 4.64 7.41
CA GLN A 55 -4.77 3.94 8.47
C GLN A 55 -5.62 2.84 9.13
N LEU A 56 -6.92 3.10 9.31
CA LEU A 56 -7.88 2.06 9.69
C LEU A 56 -8.28 1.26 8.45
N LEU A 57 -7.49 0.24 8.16
CA LEU A 57 -7.69 -0.61 7.01
C LEU A 57 -8.70 -1.71 7.34
N THR A 58 -9.88 -1.65 6.72
CA THR A 58 -10.88 -2.73 6.80
C THR A 58 -10.80 -3.62 5.56
N ARG A 59 -11.34 -4.83 5.68
CA ARG A 59 -11.46 -5.75 4.53
C ARG A 59 -12.22 -5.11 3.37
N SER A 60 -13.30 -4.37 3.64
CA SER A 60 -14.08 -3.69 2.59
C SER A 60 -13.22 -2.67 1.85
N ILE A 61 -12.50 -1.79 2.59
CA ILE A 61 -11.61 -0.79 1.99
C ILE A 61 -10.55 -1.44 1.10
N MET A 62 -9.99 -2.57 1.53
CA MET A 62 -9.02 -3.30 0.73
C MET A 62 -9.66 -3.88 -0.54
N MET A 63 -10.82 -4.53 -0.45
CA MET A 63 -11.51 -5.06 -1.63
C MET A 63 -11.91 -3.95 -2.62
N ASP A 64 -12.40 -2.81 -2.12
CA ASP A 64 -12.74 -1.66 -2.93
C ASP A 64 -11.50 -1.10 -3.63
N ALA A 65 -10.35 -1.07 -2.96
CA ALA A 65 -9.09 -0.66 -3.57
C ALA A 65 -8.67 -1.64 -4.68
N LEU A 66 -8.73 -2.95 -4.44
CA LEU A 66 -8.39 -3.97 -5.44
C LEU A 66 -9.33 -3.95 -6.66
N ALA A 67 -10.62 -3.67 -6.47
CA ALA A 67 -11.57 -3.52 -7.56
C ALA A 67 -11.24 -2.35 -8.51
N THR A 68 -10.42 -1.38 -8.07
CA THR A 68 -9.97 -0.28 -8.94
C THR A 68 -8.74 -0.63 -9.79
N VAL A 69 -8.09 -1.76 -9.54
CA VAL A 69 -6.91 -2.20 -10.31
C VAL A 69 -7.36 -2.62 -11.70
N ARG A 70 -6.92 -1.86 -12.71
CA ARG A 70 -7.11 -2.22 -14.12
C ARG A 70 -5.91 -3.06 -14.57
N ARG A 71 -6.19 -4.22 -15.15
CA ARG A 71 -5.18 -5.07 -15.81
C ARG A 71 -4.78 -4.49 -17.16
#